data_AF-T1L5F1-F1
#
_entry.id   AF-T1L5F1-F1
#
_cell.length_a   1.000
_cell.length_b   1.000
_cell.length_c   1.000
_cell.angle_alpha   90.00
_cell.angle_beta   90.00
_cell.angle_gamma   90.00
#
_symmetry.space_group_name_H-M   'P 1'
#
loop_
_entity.id
_entity.type
_entity.pdbx_description
1 polymer ?
#
loop_
_entity_poly.entity_id
_entity_poly.type
_entity_poly.pdbx_seq_one_letter_code
_entity_poly.pdbx_strand_id
1 'polypeptide(L)'
;MMTYQVSAFALAIVFVANISYIANADQVFNYDVTVHTSGSTKFSAHDGKLKLTVVKSSGKTQEDFVLTPNDVNLTMNSKYTGQIASSVELEDIKSVYLQWTLATPYNPYFAIKKPSIYFDLIVFGYKYKAMAYRTHINMQKVQNFCPSTQPIGIEHADGASFNACGSIIRQVLPF
;
A
#
# COMPACT_ATOMS: atom_id res chain seq x y z
N MET A 1 -35.08 -28.59 -41.32
CA MET A 1 -35.29 -27.38 -40.49
C MET A 1 -34.61 -27.62 -39.15
N MET A 2 -33.31 -27.35 -39.03
CA MET A 2 -32.53 -27.64 -37.80
C MET A 2 -31.19 -26.88 -37.74
N THR A 3 -31.14 -25.63 -38.20
CA THR A 3 -29.89 -24.84 -38.26
C THR A 3 -29.84 -23.66 -37.30
N TYR A 4 -30.98 -23.20 -36.76
CA TYR A 4 -31.03 -22.05 -35.87
C TYR A 4 -30.75 -22.37 -34.39
N GLN A 5 -30.87 -23.63 -33.97
CA GLN A 5 -30.71 -24.01 -32.57
C GLN A 5 -29.23 -23.99 -32.14
N VAL A 6 -28.31 -24.40 -33.02
CA VAL A 6 -26.87 -24.51 -32.70
C VAL A 6 -26.22 -23.14 -32.48
N SER A 7 -26.67 -22.11 -33.21
CA SER A 7 -26.15 -20.75 -33.09
C SER A 7 -26.49 -20.09 -31.75
N ALA A 8 -27.68 -20.34 -31.20
CA ALA A 8 -28.11 -19.75 -29.93
C ALA A 8 -27.36 -20.33 -28.73
N PHE A 9 -27.08 -21.65 -28.75
CA PHE A 9 -26.28 -22.31 -27.72
C PHE A 9 -24.82 -21.84 -27.73
N ALA A 10 -24.22 -21.68 -28.92
CA ALA A 10 -22.86 -21.16 -29.04
C ALA A 10 -22.75 -19.71 -28.50
N LEU A 11 -23.73 -18.85 -28.81
CA LEU A 11 -23.77 -17.49 -28.28
C LEU A 11 -23.94 -17.49 -26.75
N ALA A 12 -24.82 -18.33 -26.21
CA ALA A 12 -25.06 -18.43 -24.77
C ALA A 12 -23.83 -18.90 -24.00
N ILE A 13 -23.05 -19.86 -24.53
CA ILE A 13 -21.79 -20.31 -23.93
C ILE A 13 -20.77 -19.16 -23.90
N VAL A 14 -20.65 -18.39 -24.97
CA VAL A 14 -19.75 -17.23 -25.04
C VAL A 14 -20.20 -16.15 -24.04
N PHE A 15 -21.50 -15.88 -23.91
CA PHE A 15 -22.03 -14.94 -22.92
C PHE A 15 -21.78 -15.42 -21.48
N VAL A 16 -22.03 -16.69 -21.16
CA VAL A 16 -21.78 -17.24 -19.82
C VAL A 16 -20.29 -17.25 -19.50
N ALA A 17 -19.43 -17.60 -20.45
CA ALA A 17 -17.97 -17.54 -20.28
C ALA A 17 -17.49 -16.11 -20.00
N ASN A 18 -17.97 -15.12 -20.77
CA ASN A 18 -17.64 -13.71 -20.56
C ASN A 18 -18.21 -13.18 -19.23
N ILE A 19 -19.43 -13.54 -18.86
CA ILE A 19 -20.02 -13.16 -17.56
C ILE A 19 -19.27 -13.83 -16.41
N SER A 20 -18.85 -15.10 -16.54
CA SER A 20 -18.04 -15.77 -15.52
C SER A 20 -16.63 -15.19 -15.42
N TYR A 21 -16.07 -14.69 -16.52
CA TYR A 21 -14.81 -13.93 -16.51
C TYR A 21 -14.97 -12.57 -15.82
N ILE A 22 -16.12 -11.91 -15.98
CA ILE A 22 -16.46 -10.66 -15.27
C ILE A 22 -16.85 -10.93 -13.80
N ALA A 23 -17.42 -12.11 -13.50
CA ALA A 23 -17.83 -12.52 -12.16
C ALA A 23 -16.71 -13.15 -11.33
N ASN A 24 -15.55 -13.44 -11.94
CA ASN A 24 -14.27 -13.39 -11.25
C ASN A 24 -13.98 -11.91 -10.94
N ALA A 25 -14.82 -11.32 -10.09
CA ALA A 25 -14.57 -10.01 -9.52
C ALA A 25 -13.17 -10.07 -8.91
N ASP A 26 -12.24 -9.29 -9.48
CA ASP A 26 -10.89 -9.12 -8.97
C ASP A 26 -10.99 -8.93 -7.45
N GLN A 27 -10.50 -9.91 -6.71
CA GLN A 27 -10.51 -9.84 -5.26
C GLN A 27 -9.64 -8.64 -4.86
N VAL A 28 -10.25 -7.58 -4.36
CA VAL A 28 -9.51 -6.38 -3.94
C VAL A 28 -9.01 -6.57 -2.51
N PHE A 29 -7.69 -6.51 -2.35
CA PHE A 29 -7.01 -6.62 -1.06
C PHE A 29 -6.71 -5.22 -0.53
N ASN A 30 -7.34 -4.85 0.59
CA ASN A 30 -7.19 -3.54 1.22
C ASN A 30 -6.21 -3.60 2.39
N TYR A 31 -5.26 -2.67 2.43
CA TYR A 31 -4.24 -2.57 3.46
C TYR A 31 -4.28 -1.19 4.12
N ASP A 32 -4.30 -1.15 5.45
CA ASP A 32 -4.07 0.06 6.24
C ASP A 32 -2.55 0.27 6.35
N VAL A 33 -2.02 1.35 5.79
CA VAL A 33 -0.59 1.66 5.83
C VAL A 33 -0.36 2.91 6.66
N THR A 34 0.51 2.81 7.66
CA THR A 34 0.86 3.93 8.55
C THR A 34 2.34 4.25 8.44
N VAL A 35 2.66 5.51 8.10
CA VAL A 35 4.03 6.03 8.06
C VAL A 35 4.28 6.89 9.30
N HIS A 36 5.39 6.66 10.00
CA HIS A 36 5.79 7.44 11.18
C HIS A 36 6.94 8.39 10.84
N THR A 37 6.73 9.68 11.06
CA THR A 37 7.82 10.66 11.05
C THR A 37 8.56 10.66 12.39
N SER A 38 9.86 10.93 12.35
CA SER A 38 10.70 10.85 13.52
C SER A 38 10.45 11.97 14.52
N GLY A 39 10.49 11.62 15.81
CA GLY A 39 10.57 12.58 16.91
C GLY A 39 12.00 12.91 17.34
N SER A 40 12.99 12.14 16.87
CA SER A 40 14.39 12.25 17.32
C SER A 40 15.19 13.32 16.57
N THR A 41 14.82 13.61 15.32
CA THR A 41 15.52 14.56 14.46
C THR A 41 14.61 15.72 14.08
N LYS A 42 15.07 16.96 14.31
CA LYS A 42 14.28 18.15 14.05
C LYS A 42 14.21 18.47 12.55
N PHE A 43 13.01 18.74 12.04
CA PHE A 43 12.78 19.25 10.70
C PHE A 43 11.57 20.20 10.67
N SER A 44 11.51 21.06 9.67
CA SER A 44 10.41 22.01 9.48
C SER A 44 9.16 21.31 8.92
N ALA A 45 7.99 21.74 9.36
CA ALA A 45 6.74 21.22 8.81
C ALA A 45 6.60 21.58 7.32
N HIS A 46 6.14 20.64 6.50
CA HIS A 46 5.97 20.84 5.06
C HIS A 46 4.68 20.19 4.56
N ASP A 47 3.91 20.91 3.76
CA ASP A 47 2.79 20.32 3.02
C ASP A 47 3.33 19.49 1.86
N GLY A 48 2.86 18.24 1.77
CA GLY A 48 3.30 17.33 0.74
C GLY A 48 2.49 16.05 0.63
N LYS A 49 2.98 15.15 -0.21
CA LYS A 49 2.38 13.84 -0.48
C LYS A 49 3.38 12.74 -0.26
N LEU A 50 2.87 11.60 0.21
CA LEU A 50 3.58 10.35 0.36
C LEU A 50 3.14 9.38 -0.73
N LYS A 51 4.12 8.76 -1.38
CA LYS A 51 3.91 7.65 -2.33
C LYS A 51 4.67 6.44 -1.82
N LEU A 52 4.09 5.28 -2.07
CA LEU A 52 4.65 4.00 -1.68
C LEU A 52 4.80 3.11 -2.90
N THR A 53 5.91 2.41 -2.95
CA THR A 53 6.16 1.37 -3.92
C THR A 53 6.42 0.08 -3.14
N VAL A 54 5.61 -0.95 -3.37
CA VAL A 54 5.71 -2.23 -2.65
C VAL A 54 6.44 -3.24 -3.51
N VAL A 55 7.45 -3.91 -2.93
CA VAL A 55 8.23 -4.95 -3.59
C VAL A 55 7.98 -6.29 -2.90
N LYS A 56 7.42 -7.26 -3.63
CA LYS A 56 7.14 -8.61 -3.13
C LYS A 56 8.38 -9.51 -3.15
N SER A 57 8.46 -10.47 -2.22
CA SER A 57 9.60 -11.41 -2.11
C SER A 57 9.77 -12.32 -3.33
N SER A 58 8.69 -12.61 -4.08
CA SER A 58 8.74 -13.38 -5.33
C SER A 58 9.36 -12.63 -6.52
N GLY A 59 9.78 -11.38 -6.32
CA GLY A 59 10.88 -10.77 -7.08
C GLY A 59 10.54 -10.13 -8.43
N LYS A 60 9.28 -10.05 -8.87
CA LYS A 60 8.93 -9.42 -10.17
C LYS A 60 7.76 -8.45 -10.19
N THR A 61 6.98 -8.36 -9.12
CA THR A 61 5.82 -7.47 -9.07
C THR A 61 6.11 -6.32 -8.13
N GLN A 62 6.23 -5.14 -8.73
CA GLN A 62 6.23 -3.85 -8.06
C GLN A 62 4.84 -3.24 -8.22
N GLU A 63 4.28 -2.70 -7.14
CA GLU A 63 3.03 -1.96 -7.19
C GLU A 63 3.21 -0.59 -6.54
N ASP A 64 2.77 0.46 -7.25
CA ASP A 64 2.90 1.85 -6.82
C ASP A 64 1.55 2.36 -6.31
N PHE A 65 1.58 3.05 -5.17
CA PHE A 65 0.41 3.55 -4.47
C PHE A 65 0.61 5.01 -4.06
N VAL A 66 -0.45 5.79 -4.17
CA VAL A 66 -0.52 7.12 -3.58
C VAL A 66 -1.11 6.97 -2.18
N LEU A 67 -0.28 7.13 -1.15
CA LEU A 67 -0.72 6.94 0.24
C LEU A 67 -1.57 8.12 0.71
N THR A 68 -1.18 9.34 0.37
CA THR A 68 -1.90 10.57 0.70
C THR A 68 -2.35 11.26 -0.60
N PRO A 69 -3.59 11.02 -1.08
CA PRO A 69 -4.06 11.58 -2.34
C PRO A 69 -4.11 13.12 -2.31
N ASN A 70 -4.46 13.67 -1.15
CA ASN A 70 -4.41 15.09 -0.85
C ASN A 70 -3.09 15.44 -0.15
N ASP A 71 -2.69 16.70 -0.26
CA ASP A 71 -1.54 17.21 0.49
C ASP A 71 -1.82 17.13 1.99
N VAL A 72 -0.82 16.68 2.74
CA VAL A 72 -0.84 16.60 4.20
C VAL A 72 0.31 17.40 4.76
N ASN A 73 0.09 18.04 5.91
CA ASN A 73 1.13 18.73 6.63
C ASN A 73 2.02 17.70 7.36
N LEU A 74 3.24 17.48 6.83
CA LEU A 74 4.24 16.58 7.36
C LEU A 74 4.98 17.23 8.52
N THR A 75 4.70 16.80 9.74
CA THR A 75 5.22 17.32 11.01
C THR A 75 6.04 16.25 11.74
N MET A 76 6.89 16.68 12.67
CA MET A 76 7.66 15.76 13.52
C MET A 76 6.76 14.85 14.38
N ASN A 77 7.26 13.66 14.73
CA ASN A 77 6.61 12.73 15.66
C ASN A 77 5.12 12.48 15.35
N SER A 78 4.80 12.32 14.07
CA SER A 78 3.43 12.25 13.56
C SER A 78 3.19 10.94 12.81
N LYS A 79 1.92 10.56 12.70
CA LYS A 79 1.51 9.33 12.02
C LYS A 79 0.58 9.67 10.87
N TYR A 80 0.87 9.11 9.71
CA TYR A 80 0.07 9.29 8.49
C TYR A 80 -0.45 7.93 8.05
N THR A 81 -1.76 7.72 8.22
CA THR A 81 -2.42 6.47 7.83
C THR A 81 -3.22 6.68 6.55
N GLY A 82 -3.03 5.80 5.58
CA GLY A 82 -3.82 5.73 4.36
C GLY A 82 -4.17 4.29 4.01
N GLN A 83 -5.15 4.11 3.14
CA GLN A 83 -5.53 2.79 2.62
C GLN A 83 -5.00 2.62 1.20
N ILE A 84 -4.41 1.46 0.95
CA ILE A 84 -4.02 1.03 -0.39
C ILE A 84 -4.79 -0.23 -0.77
N ALA A 85 -5.09 -0.37 -2.05
CA ALA A 85 -5.86 -1.49 -2.59
C ALA A 85 -5.06 -2.15 -3.73
N SER A 86 -4.89 -3.47 -3.66
CA SER A 86 -4.24 -4.26 -4.71
C SER A 86 -5.21 -5.29 -5.29
N SER A 87 -5.06 -5.62 -6.57
CA SER A 87 -5.78 -6.72 -7.22
C SER A 87 -5.19 -8.10 -6.89
N VAL A 88 -4.03 -8.15 -6.23
CA VAL A 88 -3.37 -9.38 -5.81
C VAL A 88 -2.98 -9.26 -4.34
N GLU A 89 -3.07 -10.35 -3.58
CA GLU A 89 -2.60 -10.32 -2.20
C GLU A 89 -1.11 -9.97 -2.15
N LEU A 90 -0.76 -8.92 -1.40
CA LEU A 90 0.60 -8.52 -1.09
C LEU A 90 1.19 -9.44 0.00
N GLU A 91 1.15 -10.76 -0.23
CA GLU A 91 1.85 -11.72 0.61
C GLU A 91 3.37 -11.49 0.51
N ASP A 92 4.04 -11.64 1.66
CA ASP A 92 5.50 -11.62 1.81
C ASP A 92 6.19 -10.41 1.15
N ILE A 93 5.75 -9.21 1.53
CA ILE A 93 6.41 -7.95 1.15
C ILE A 93 7.86 -7.97 1.65
N LYS A 94 8.81 -7.87 0.72
CA LYS A 94 10.25 -7.82 1.02
C LYS A 94 10.65 -6.45 1.54
N SER A 95 10.23 -5.42 0.81
CA SER A 95 10.57 -4.04 1.09
C SER A 95 9.51 -3.09 0.54
N VAL A 96 9.47 -1.90 1.13
CA VAL A 96 8.61 -0.80 0.72
C VAL A 96 9.52 0.40 0.45
N TYR A 97 9.37 1.03 -0.70
CA TYR A 97 10.05 2.27 -1.04
C TYR A 97 9.10 3.44 -0.81
N LEU A 98 9.46 4.34 0.08
CA LEU A 98 8.69 5.53 0.41
C LEU A 98 9.31 6.73 -0.30
N GLN A 99 8.49 7.45 -1.05
CA GLN A 99 8.85 8.72 -1.66
C GLN A 99 7.98 9.82 -1.05
N TRP A 100 8.53 11.02 -0.93
CA TRP A 100 7.71 12.19 -0.59
C TRP A 100 8.00 13.37 -1.52
N THR A 101 6.97 14.19 -1.74
CA THR A 101 7.03 15.37 -2.60
C THR A 101 6.31 16.54 -1.94
N LEU A 102 6.82 17.75 -2.11
CA LEU A 102 6.13 18.98 -1.70
C LEU A 102 4.82 19.15 -2.48
N ALA A 103 3.85 19.83 -1.86
CA ALA A 103 2.61 20.23 -2.51
C ALA A 103 2.85 21.16 -3.71
N THR A 104 3.94 21.95 -3.66
CA THR A 104 4.40 22.83 -4.75
C THR A 104 5.77 22.36 -5.30
N PRO A 105 5.82 21.23 -6.04
CA PRO A 105 7.07 20.55 -6.37
C PRO A 105 7.98 21.34 -7.32
N TYR A 106 7.45 22.34 -8.04
CA TYR A 106 8.19 23.10 -9.05
C TYR A 106 8.73 24.44 -8.54
N ASN A 107 8.72 24.68 -7.22
CA ASN A 107 9.31 25.91 -6.68
C ASN A 107 10.84 25.88 -6.87
N PRO A 108 11.44 26.83 -7.61
CA PRO A 108 12.87 26.82 -7.91
C PRO A 108 13.76 26.88 -6.66
N TYR A 109 13.28 27.45 -5.55
CA TYR A 109 14.01 27.42 -4.28
C TYR A 109 14.22 25.99 -3.77
N PHE A 110 13.20 25.14 -3.88
CA PHE A 110 13.24 23.75 -3.43
C PHE A 110 13.85 22.78 -4.43
N ALA A 111 14.03 23.20 -5.69
CA ALA A 111 14.83 22.48 -6.67
C ALA A 111 16.33 22.48 -6.32
N ILE A 112 16.80 23.54 -5.63
CA ILE A 112 18.20 23.69 -5.20
C ILE A 112 18.38 23.24 -3.76
N LYS A 113 17.54 23.72 -2.85
CA LYS A 113 17.58 23.37 -1.43
C LYS A 113 16.40 22.47 -1.09
N LYS A 114 16.57 21.17 -1.37
CA LYS A 114 15.56 20.17 -1.07
C LYS A 114 15.37 20.06 0.45
N PRO A 115 14.17 20.35 1.00
CA PRO A 115 13.89 20.02 2.38
C PRO A 115 13.97 18.51 2.59
N SER A 116 14.19 18.08 3.83
CA SER A 116 14.19 16.66 4.21
C SER A 116 13.16 16.39 5.29
N ILE A 117 12.44 15.28 5.16
CA ILE A 117 11.56 14.74 6.20
C ILE A 117 12.19 13.46 6.73
N TYR A 118 12.15 13.28 8.05
CA TYR A 118 12.76 12.14 8.72
C TYR A 118 11.70 11.12 9.11
N PHE A 119 11.94 9.86 8.77
CA PHE A 119 10.99 8.77 8.97
C PHE A 119 11.61 7.65 9.80
N ASP A 120 10.81 7.07 10.69
CA ASP A 120 11.26 6.01 11.60
C ASP A 120 10.86 4.62 11.09
N LEU A 121 9.58 4.44 10.75
CA LEU A 121 9.04 3.13 10.38
C LEU A 121 7.77 3.26 9.54
N ILE A 122 7.45 2.19 8.83
CA ILE A 122 6.19 2.01 8.10
C ILE A 122 5.50 0.74 8.62
N VAL A 123 4.20 0.81 8.89
CA VAL A 123 3.39 -0.32 9.35
C VAL A 123 2.36 -0.66 8.30
N PHE A 124 2.32 -1.91 7.85
CA PHE A 124 1.24 -2.46 7.02
C PHE A 124 0.31 -3.29 7.90
N GLY A 125 -0.98 -3.01 7.81
CA GLY A 125 -2.05 -3.80 8.41
C GLY A 125 -2.98 -4.37 7.35
N TYR A 126 -3.17 -5.68 7.33
CA TYR A 126 -4.11 -6.37 6.46
C TYR A 126 -5.21 -7.02 7.30
N LYS A 127 -6.46 -6.64 7.07
CA LYS A 127 -7.63 -7.21 7.77
C LYS A 127 -8.24 -8.31 6.91
N TYR A 128 -8.43 -9.48 7.48
CA TYR A 128 -8.96 -10.65 6.77
C TYR A 128 -9.87 -11.48 7.68
N LYS A 129 -10.73 -12.31 7.09
CA LYS A 129 -11.56 -13.25 7.84
C LYS A 129 -10.92 -14.62 7.81
N ALA A 130 -10.59 -15.17 8.99
CA ALA A 130 -10.15 -16.54 9.10
C ALA A 130 -11.32 -17.45 9.50
N MET A 131 -11.30 -18.70 9.03
CA MET A 131 -12.28 -19.70 9.44
C MET A 131 -11.75 -20.45 10.66
N ALA A 132 -12.44 -20.36 11.79
CA ALA A 132 -12.15 -21.13 12.99
C ALA A 132 -13.41 -21.89 13.41
N TYR A 133 -13.36 -23.22 13.46
CA TYR A 133 -14.46 -24.07 13.93
C TYR A 133 -15.87 -23.63 13.46
N ARG A 134 -16.03 -23.41 12.14
CA ARG A 134 -17.28 -23.01 11.45
C ARG A 134 -17.77 -21.57 11.69
N THR A 135 -17.00 -20.72 12.36
CA THR A 135 -17.26 -19.28 12.43
C THR A 135 -16.17 -18.49 11.72
N HIS A 136 -16.55 -17.34 11.16
CA HIS A 136 -15.59 -16.38 10.62
C HIS A 136 -15.15 -15.46 11.76
N ILE A 137 -13.85 -15.46 12.04
CA ILE A 137 -13.22 -14.52 12.98
C ILE A 137 -12.51 -13.43 12.18
N ASN A 138 -12.71 -12.17 12.60
CA ASN A 138 -11.98 -11.05 12.03
C ASN A 138 -10.54 -11.09 12.56
N MET A 139 -9.58 -11.08 11.66
CA MET A 139 -8.16 -11.11 11.96
C MET A 139 -7.45 -9.91 11.32
N GLN A 140 -6.34 -9.52 11.92
CA GLN A 140 -5.42 -8.55 11.36
C GLN A 140 -4.00 -9.11 11.35
N LYS A 141 -3.33 -8.99 10.21
CA LYS A 141 -1.90 -9.23 10.04
C LYS A 141 -1.18 -7.88 10.01
N VAL A 142 -0.18 -7.69 10.85
CA VAL A 142 0.61 -6.45 10.91
C VAL A 142 2.08 -6.76 10.65
N GLN A 143 2.72 -6.00 9.76
CA GLN A 143 4.14 -6.08 9.44
C GLN A 143 4.77 -4.69 9.53
N ASN A 144 5.91 -4.61 10.21
CA ASN A 144 6.72 -3.39 10.29
C ASN A 144 7.81 -3.41 9.22
N PHE A 145 8.13 -2.22 8.68
CA PHE A 145 9.24 -1.99 7.77
C PHE A 145 10.12 -0.89 8.34
N CYS A 146 11.42 -1.17 8.45
CA CYS A 146 12.41 -0.30 9.03
C CYS A 146 13.42 0.13 7.95
N PRO A 147 13.89 1.39 8.00
CA PRO A 147 14.95 1.85 7.11
C PRO A 147 16.31 1.26 7.52
N SER A 148 17.32 1.37 6.66
CA SER A 148 18.70 0.96 7.00
C SER A 148 19.32 1.79 8.12
N THR A 149 18.87 3.04 8.29
CA THR A 149 19.29 3.97 9.34
C THR A 149 18.06 4.60 9.94
N GLN A 150 17.92 4.61 11.27
CA GLN A 150 16.74 5.15 11.94
C GLN A 150 17.12 6.38 12.79
N PRO A 151 16.56 7.57 12.51
CA PRO A 151 15.66 7.86 11.39
C PRO A 151 16.37 7.93 10.04
N ILE A 152 15.61 7.77 8.95
CA ILE A 152 16.09 8.05 7.60
C ILE A 152 15.56 9.40 7.14
N GLY A 153 16.47 10.28 6.72
CA GLY A 153 16.11 11.52 6.04
C GLY A 153 15.83 11.25 4.58
N ILE A 154 14.66 11.66 4.10
CA ILE A 154 14.32 11.62 2.68
C ILE A 154 14.21 13.07 2.21
N GLU A 155 14.92 13.42 1.15
CA GLU A 155 14.84 14.74 0.52
C GLU A 155 13.61 14.86 -0.40
N HIS A 156 13.17 16.09 -0.64
CA HIS A 156 12.07 16.35 -1.57
C HIS A 156 12.30 15.67 -2.93
N ALA A 157 11.27 14.96 -3.40
CA ALA A 157 11.24 14.21 -4.66
C ALA A 157 12.15 12.97 -4.69
N ASP A 158 12.86 12.68 -3.60
CA ASP A 158 13.62 11.45 -3.42
C ASP A 158 12.82 10.44 -2.59
N GLY A 159 13.38 9.26 -2.40
CA GLY A 159 12.76 8.19 -1.63
C GLY A 159 13.78 7.24 -1.03
N ALA A 160 13.32 6.41 -0.10
CA ALA A 160 14.15 5.43 0.58
C ALA A 160 13.43 4.10 0.79
N SER A 161 14.22 3.02 0.81
CA SER A 161 13.73 1.67 1.05
C SER A 161 13.64 1.36 2.55
N PHE A 162 12.54 0.70 2.92
CA PHE A 162 12.27 0.14 4.24
C PHE A 162 12.12 -1.37 4.07
N ASN A 163 12.92 -2.14 4.78
CA ASN A 163 12.89 -3.61 4.71
C ASN A 163 12.03 -4.16 5.84
N ALA A 164 11.41 -5.33 5.62
CA ALA A 164 10.67 -6.01 6.67
C ALA A 164 11.56 -6.20 7.91
N CYS A 165 11.05 -5.77 9.07
CA CYS A 165 11.74 -5.85 10.34
C CYS A 165 10.81 -6.38 11.44
N GLY A 166 11.38 -7.15 12.37
CA GLY A 166 10.61 -7.80 13.42
C GLY A 166 9.67 -8.89 12.89
N SER A 167 8.90 -9.48 13.81
CA SER A 167 7.96 -10.56 13.49
C SER A 167 6.63 -10.03 12.99
N ILE A 168 5.99 -10.76 12.07
CA ILE A 168 4.59 -10.56 11.70
C ILE A 168 3.72 -10.78 12.93
N ILE A 169 2.90 -9.79 13.27
CA ILE A 169 1.93 -9.89 14.37
C ILE A 169 0.58 -10.26 13.77
N ARG A 170 -0.08 -11.29 14.33
CA ARG A 170 -1.44 -11.68 13.99
C ARG A 170 -2.35 -11.49 15.20
N GLN A 171 -3.42 -10.73 15.03
CA GLN A 171 -4.35 -10.39 16.11
C GLN A 171 -5.78 -10.70 15.71
N VAL A 172 -6.59 -11.12 16.68
CA VAL A 172 -8.04 -11.21 16.55
C VAL A 172 -8.60 -9.82 16.78
N LEU A 173 -9.42 -9.33 15.85
CA LEU A 173 -10.10 -8.06 16.01
C LEU A 173 -11.41 -8.27 16.79
N PRO A 174 -11.74 -7.36 17.73
CA PRO A 174 -13.07 -7.34 18.32
C PRO A 174 -14.13 -7.13 17.21
N PHE A 175 -15.31 -7.70 17.42
CA PHE A 175 -16.44 -7.64 16.49
C PHE A 175 -16.90 -6.22 16.20
#